data_AF-A0A3M1JGI1-F1
#
_entry.id   AF-A0A3M1JGI1-F1
#
_cell.length_a   1.000
_cell.length_b   1.000
_cell.length_c   1.000
_cell.angle_alpha   90.00
_cell.angle_beta   90.00
_cell.angle_gamma   90.00
#
_symmetry.space_group_name_H-M   'P 1'
#
loop_
_entity.id
_entity.type
_entity.pdbx_description
1 polymer ?
#
loop_
_entity_poly.entity_id
_entity_poly.type
_entity_poly.pdbx_seq_one_letter_code
_entity_poly.pdbx_strand_id
1 'polypeptide(L)'
;RPGTYWLSKGWLESGSNPLAEYEKYVPQYGKETAQWLMDQQYQHYRRVALVAHNQSDLDEYRAQAQQVGEFCSQWGMEYDEVLGSDRYVRRLVEVTADLTTADDDFIVVPPGGELRQSQFLRE
;
A
#
# COMPACT_ATOMS: atom_id res chain seq x y z
N ARG A 1 -6.25 4.72 2.13
CA ARG A 1 -6.34 5.98 1.34
C ARG A 1 -6.11 5.61 -0.13
N PRO A 2 -7.05 5.88 -1.05
CA PRO A 2 -6.87 5.64 -2.48
C PRO A 2 -5.60 6.33 -3.02
N GLY A 3 -5.03 5.81 -4.11
CA GLY A 3 -3.84 6.41 -4.74
C GLY A 3 -2.56 6.33 -3.93
N THR A 4 -2.42 5.35 -3.01
CA THR A 4 -1.16 5.09 -2.29
C THR A 4 -0.36 3.98 -2.98
N TYR A 5 0.88 4.27 -3.34
CA TYR A 5 1.89 3.26 -3.68
C TYR A 5 2.54 2.76 -2.39
N TRP A 6 2.53 1.46 -2.15
CA TRP A 6 2.99 0.88 -0.88
C TRP A 6 4.40 0.33 -1.01
N LEU A 7 5.28 0.75 -0.12
CA LEU A 7 6.59 0.19 0.10
C LEU A 7 6.55 -0.69 1.34
N SER A 8 7.02 -1.92 1.25
CA SER A 8 7.26 -2.80 2.39
C SER A 8 8.71 -3.28 2.36
N LYS A 9 9.18 -3.89 3.45
CA LYS A 9 10.49 -4.56 3.51
C LYS A 9 10.75 -5.42 2.27
N GLY A 10 9.87 -6.40 2.01
CA GLY A 10 10.03 -7.30 0.88
C GLY A 10 9.99 -6.58 -0.48
N TRP A 11 9.19 -5.50 -0.59
CA TRP A 11 9.14 -4.70 -1.81
C TRP A 11 10.46 -3.98 -2.08
N LEU A 12 11.03 -3.34 -1.05
CA LEU A 12 12.30 -2.63 -1.13
C LEU A 12 13.49 -3.56 -1.37
N GLU A 13 13.50 -4.74 -0.74
CA GLU A 13 14.53 -5.77 -0.93
C GLU A 13 14.50 -6.38 -2.34
N SER A 14 13.31 -6.50 -2.95
CA SER A 14 13.17 -6.98 -4.33
C SER A 14 13.74 -6.02 -5.38
N GLY A 15 14.00 -4.76 -5.00
CA GLY A 15 14.45 -3.71 -5.92
C GLY A 15 13.40 -3.26 -6.95
N SER A 16 12.12 -3.62 -6.78
CA SER A 16 11.03 -3.28 -7.72
C SER A 16 10.26 -2.03 -7.25
N ASN A 17 10.96 -0.91 -7.10
CA ASN A 17 10.38 0.37 -6.70
C ASN A 17 10.53 1.43 -7.81
N PRO A 18 9.79 2.55 -7.77
CA PRO A 18 9.78 3.55 -8.85
C PRO A 18 11.17 4.05 -9.26
N LEU A 19 12.05 4.33 -8.30
CA LEU A 19 13.40 4.81 -8.60
C LEU A 19 14.23 3.73 -9.32
N ALA A 20 14.22 2.50 -8.81
CA ALA A 20 14.94 1.39 -9.39
C ALA A 20 14.40 1.00 -10.79
N GLU A 21 13.08 1.10 -11.01
CA GLU A 21 12.47 0.89 -12.33
C GLU A 21 12.95 1.92 -13.34
N TYR A 22 12.98 3.20 -12.97
CA TYR A 22 13.50 4.25 -13.83
C TYR A 22 14.98 4.01 -14.18
N GLU A 23 15.82 3.70 -13.19
CA GLU A 23 17.24 3.37 -13.39
C GLU A 23 17.44 2.17 -14.33
N LYS A 24 16.52 1.20 -14.29
CA LYS A 24 16.51 0.05 -15.19
C LYS A 24 16.06 0.42 -16.61
N TYR A 25 15.10 1.33 -16.76
CA TYR A 25 14.53 1.72 -18.05
C TYR A 25 15.41 2.69 -18.84
N VAL A 26 16.13 3.58 -18.17
CA VAL A 26 17.04 4.54 -18.83
C VAL A 26 18.04 3.87 -19.78
N PRO A 27 18.80 2.82 -19.41
CA PRO A 27 19.74 2.18 -20.32
C PRO A 27 19.05 1.35 -21.42
N GLN A 28 17.80 0.94 -21.23
CA GLN A 28 17.06 0.09 -22.19
C GLN A 28 16.35 0.92 -23.27
N TYR A 29 15.76 2.03 -22.88
CA TYR A 29 14.83 2.80 -23.72
C TYR A 29 15.25 4.26 -23.94
N GLY A 30 16.32 4.70 -23.28
CA GLY A 30 16.71 6.10 -23.24
C GLY A 30 15.87 6.92 -22.25
N LYS A 31 16.37 8.11 -21.89
CA LYS A 31 15.77 8.94 -20.83
C LYS A 31 14.34 9.39 -21.14
N GLU A 32 14.08 9.83 -22.36
CA GLU A 32 12.76 10.36 -22.76
C GLU A 32 11.67 9.28 -22.67
N THR A 33 11.92 8.13 -23.30
CA THR A 33 10.99 6.98 -23.26
C THR A 33 10.82 6.45 -21.85
N ALA A 34 11.91 6.34 -21.07
CA ALA A 34 11.84 5.91 -19.68
C ALA A 34 10.98 6.86 -18.86
N GLN A 35 11.20 8.18 -18.96
CA GLN A 35 10.39 9.17 -18.26
C GLN A 35 8.92 9.07 -18.64
N TRP A 36 8.61 8.98 -19.93
CA TRP A 36 7.23 8.86 -20.40
C TRP A 36 6.53 7.61 -19.83
N LEU A 37 7.23 6.46 -19.79
CA LEU A 37 6.71 5.24 -19.17
C LEU A 37 6.41 5.44 -17.68
N MET A 38 7.34 6.07 -16.94
CA MET A 38 7.15 6.36 -15.53
C MET A 38 5.96 7.31 -15.31
N ASP A 39 5.83 8.36 -16.11
CA ASP A 39 4.71 9.30 -16.03
C ASP A 39 3.36 8.58 -16.20
N GLN A 40 3.25 7.72 -17.22
CA GLN A 40 2.01 6.95 -17.44
C GLN A 40 1.71 5.97 -16.32
N GLN A 41 2.75 5.34 -15.76
CA GLN A 41 2.62 4.35 -14.70
C GLN A 41 2.22 4.98 -13.36
N TYR A 42 2.71 6.19 -13.06
CA TYR A 42 2.62 6.80 -11.73
C TYR A 42 1.66 8.01 -11.61
N GLN A 43 1.14 8.56 -12.72
CA GLN A 43 0.28 9.77 -12.76
C GLN A 43 -0.98 9.79 -11.86
N HIS A 44 -1.47 8.63 -11.40
CA HIS A 44 -2.68 8.55 -10.57
C HIS A 44 -2.40 8.29 -9.10
N TYR A 45 -1.13 8.10 -8.72
CA TYR A 45 -0.74 8.03 -7.33
C TYR A 45 -0.59 9.43 -6.73
N ARG A 46 -0.93 9.53 -5.45
CA ARG A 46 -0.87 10.77 -4.65
C ARG A 46 0.01 10.63 -3.43
N ARG A 47 0.37 9.40 -3.07
CA ARG A 47 1.14 9.07 -1.87
C ARG A 47 2.03 7.87 -2.12
N VAL A 48 3.21 7.88 -1.55
CA VAL A 48 4.03 6.68 -1.34
C VAL A 48 4.18 6.48 0.16
N ALA A 49 3.91 5.26 0.62
CA ALA A 49 3.92 4.97 2.04
C ALA A 49 4.78 3.75 2.35
N LEU A 50 5.74 3.90 3.27
CA LEU A 50 6.43 2.77 3.88
C LEU A 50 5.52 2.14 4.92
N VAL A 51 5.25 0.84 4.81
CA VAL A 51 4.50 0.07 5.79
C VAL A 51 5.38 -1.03 6.39
N ALA A 52 5.37 -1.15 7.72
CA ALA A 52 6.06 -2.22 8.43
C ALA A 52 5.25 -2.74 9.62
N HIS A 53 5.65 -3.90 10.15
CA HIS A 53 4.97 -4.54 11.30
C HIS A 53 5.53 -4.12 12.66
N ASN A 54 6.74 -3.55 12.68
CA ASN A 54 7.41 -3.10 13.90
C ASN A 54 8.26 -1.85 13.60
N GLN A 55 8.64 -1.14 14.66
CA GLN A 55 9.40 0.11 14.55
C GLN A 55 10.82 -0.11 14.00
N SER A 56 11.43 -1.26 14.29
CA SER A 56 12.78 -1.57 13.83
C SER A 56 12.86 -1.65 12.30
N ASP A 57 11.90 -2.33 11.66
CA ASP A 57 11.80 -2.39 10.20
C ASP A 57 11.51 -1.00 9.62
N LEU A 58 10.65 -0.19 10.25
CA LEU A 58 10.43 1.20 9.79
C LEU A 58 11.76 1.98 9.78
N ASP A 59 12.50 1.92 10.88
CA ASP A 59 13.75 2.67 11.03
C ASP A 59 14.83 2.17 10.06
N GLU A 60 14.94 0.86 9.86
CA GLU A 60 15.90 0.23 8.96
C GLU A 60 15.69 0.65 7.50
N TYR A 61 14.43 0.66 7.02
CA TYR A 61 14.12 0.93 5.61
C TYR A 61 13.74 2.38 5.31
N ARG A 62 13.60 3.25 6.33
CA ARG A 62 13.20 4.66 6.19
C ARG A 62 14.03 5.39 5.14
N ALA A 63 15.37 5.29 5.21
CA ALA A 63 16.26 6.03 4.31
C ALA A 63 16.03 5.65 2.84
N GLN A 64 15.91 4.35 2.55
CA GLN A 64 15.63 3.86 1.19
C GLN A 64 14.24 4.29 0.72
N ALA A 65 13.23 4.20 1.59
CA ALA A 65 11.87 4.60 1.26
C ALA A 65 11.76 6.12 1.01
N GLN A 66 12.51 6.94 1.74
CA GLN A 66 12.59 8.39 1.53
C GLN A 66 13.24 8.74 0.19
N GLN A 67 14.25 8.00 -0.27
CA GLN A 67 14.82 8.19 -1.61
C GLN A 67 13.79 7.91 -2.71
N VAL A 68 12.99 6.86 -2.54
CA VAL A 68 11.87 6.58 -3.44
C VAL A 68 10.82 7.68 -3.36
N GLY A 69 10.51 8.18 -2.15
CA GLY A 69 9.60 9.31 -1.93
C GLY A 69 10.03 10.58 -2.64
N GLU A 70 11.29 10.96 -2.49
CA GLU A 70 11.88 12.11 -3.16
C GLU A 70 11.79 11.97 -4.68
N PHE A 71 12.10 10.80 -5.23
CA PHE A 71 11.92 10.55 -6.65
C PHE A 71 10.45 10.67 -7.08
N CYS A 72 9.51 10.12 -6.31
CA CYS A 72 8.09 10.20 -6.62
C CYS A 72 7.50 11.62 -6.47
N SER A 73 8.19 12.54 -5.80
CA SER A 73 7.74 13.93 -5.63
C SER A 73 7.52 14.66 -6.96
N GLN A 74 8.18 14.21 -8.04
CA GLN A 74 7.97 14.73 -9.40
C GLN A 74 6.52 14.58 -9.89
N TRP A 75 5.76 13.60 -9.37
CA TRP A 75 4.33 13.41 -9.63
C TRP A 75 3.43 13.99 -8.53
N GLY A 76 4.00 14.75 -7.60
CA GLY A 76 3.28 15.33 -6.45
C GLY A 76 2.88 14.29 -5.40
N MET A 77 3.57 13.16 -5.32
CA MET A 77 3.30 12.14 -4.32
C MET A 77 3.88 12.54 -2.96
N GLU A 78 3.07 12.48 -1.92
CA GLU A 78 3.52 12.70 -0.53
C GLU A 78 4.13 11.42 0.06
N TYR A 79 5.22 11.56 0.82
CA TYR A 79 5.81 10.45 1.56
C TYR A 79 5.16 10.29 2.94
N ASP A 80 4.90 9.04 3.35
CA ASP A 80 4.32 8.73 4.66
C ASP A 80 4.87 7.41 5.22
N GLU A 81 4.74 7.22 6.52
CA GLU A 81 5.16 6.00 7.23
C GLU A 81 3.98 5.43 8.02
N VAL A 82 3.74 4.13 7.88
CA VAL A 82 2.62 3.43 8.52
C VAL A 82 3.15 2.25 9.32
N LEU A 83 2.99 2.32 10.63
CA LEU A 83 3.16 1.14 11.47
C LEU A 83 1.86 0.32 11.44
N GLY A 84 1.96 -0.90 10.90
CA GLY A 84 0.87 -1.86 10.83
C GLY A 84 0.41 -2.31 12.22
N SER A 85 -0.81 -2.86 12.27
CA SER A 85 -1.39 -3.41 13.50
C SER A 85 -2.10 -4.72 13.20
N ASP A 86 -2.05 -5.66 14.16
CA ASP A 86 -2.77 -6.92 14.13
C ASP A 86 -4.23 -6.80 14.63
N ARG A 87 -4.68 -5.58 14.99
CA ARG A 87 -6.01 -5.31 15.55
C ARG A 87 -7.12 -6.00 14.76
N TYR A 88 -7.12 -5.89 13.44
CA TYR A 88 -8.17 -6.46 12.60
C TYR A 88 -8.25 -7.99 12.69
N VAL A 89 -7.09 -8.67 12.78
CA VAL A 89 -7.01 -10.13 12.93
C VAL A 89 -7.49 -10.55 14.32
N ARG A 90 -7.11 -9.82 15.37
CA ARG A 90 -7.63 -10.08 16.73
C ARG A 90 -9.13 -9.92 16.80
N ARG A 91 -9.65 -8.84 16.22
CA ARG A 91 -11.09 -8.59 16.12
C ARG A 91 -11.81 -9.68 15.35
N LEU A 92 -11.24 -10.21 14.26
CA LEU A 92 -11.81 -11.33 13.53
C LEU A 92 -11.99 -12.55 14.45
N VAL A 93 -10.97 -12.89 15.26
CA VAL A 93 -11.05 -14.00 16.22
C VAL A 93 -12.16 -13.75 17.25
N GLU A 94 -12.22 -12.54 17.83
CA GLU A 94 -13.25 -12.15 18.79
C GLU A 94 -14.67 -12.27 18.21
N VAL A 95 -14.90 -11.71 17.01
CA VAL A 95 -16.19 -11.76 16.32
C VAL A 95 -16.58 -13.20 15.96
N THR A 96 -15.63 -14.04 15.56
CA THR A 96 -15.95 -15.45 15.26
C THR A 96 -16.29 -16.27 16.50
N ALA A 97 -15.84 -15.85 17.69
CA ALA A 97 -16.20 -16.48 18.96
C ALA A 97 -17.59 -16.04 19.45
N ASP A 98 -17.98 -14.80 19.19
CA ASP A 98 -19.31 -14.25 19.48
C ASP A 98 -19.75 -13.29 18.37
N LEU A 99 -20.60 -13.78 17.47
CA LEU A 99 -21.10 -13.03 16.31
C LEU A 99 -21.90 -11.79 16.70
N THR A 100 -22.38 -11.69 17.94
CA THR A 100 -23.09 -10.49 18.43
C THR A 100 -22.18 -9.28 18.60
N THR A 101 -20.86 -9.50 18.60
CA THR A 101 -19.83 -8.45 18.70
C THR A 101 -19.40 -7.86 17.35
N ALA A 102 -19.96 -8.35 16.23
CA ALA A 102 -19.70 -7.82 14.90
C ALA A 102 -20.15 -6.34 14.81
N ASP A 103 -19.30 -5.51 14.22
CA ASP A 103 -19.62 -4.13 13.85
C ASP A 103 -19.55 -3.95 12.32
N ASP A 104 -19.57 -2.72 11.85
CA ASP A 104 -19.57 -2.36 10.43
C ASP A 104 -18.28 -2.82 9.68
N ASP A 105 -17.25 -3.29 10.38
CA ASP A 105 -16.07 -3.92 9.77
C ASP A 105 -16.32 -5.39 9.37
N PHE A 106 -17.38 -6.04 9.87
CA PHE A 106 -17.64 -7.46 9.65
C PHE A 106 -19.07 -7.72 9.16
N ILE A 107 -19.19 -8.40 8.03
CA ILE A 107 -20.48 -8.88 7.52
C ILE A 107 -20.68 -10.33 7.97
N VAL A 108 -21.71 -10.58 8.76
CA VAL A 108 -22.11 -11.94 9.18
C VAL A 108 -23.24 -12.43 8.27
N VAL A 109 -22.98 -13.51 7.53
CA VAL A 109 -23.99 -14.16 6.68
C VAL A 109 -24.43 -15.47 7.32
N PRO A 110 -25.70 -15.62 7.75
CA PRO A 110 -26.18 -16.87 8.34
C PRO A 110 -26.29 -17.97 7.28
N PRO A 111 -26.41 -19.25 7.68
CA PRO A 111 -26.67 -20.35 6.74
C PRO A 111 -27.91 -20.08 5.88
N GLY A 112 -27.77 -20.23 4.57
CA GLY A 112 -28.83 -19.90 3.61
C GLY A 112 -29.01 -18.39 3.35
N GLY A 113 -28.22 -17.54 4.00
CA GLY A 113 -28.16 -16.11 3.75
C GLY A 113 -27.51 -15.80 2.41
N GLU A 114 -27.90 -14.67 1.84
CA GLU A 114 -27.39 -14.17 0.56
C GLU A 114 -26.39 -13.05 0.81
N LEU A 115 -25.23 -13.13 0.15
CA LEU A 115 -24.22 -12.08 0.15
C LEU A 115 -24.47 -11.13 -1.03
N ARG A 116 -24.65 -9.85 -0.75
CA ARG A 116 -24.95 -8.81 -1.75
C ARG A 116 -23.86 -7.74 -1.75
N GLN A 117 -23.56 -7.19 -2.93
CA GLN A 117 -22.57 -6.12 -3.08
C GLN A 117 -22.88 -4.90 -2.20
N SER A 118 -24.16 -4.58 -2.02
CA SER A 118 -24.61 -3.45 -1.21
C SER A 118 -24.15 -3.52 0.25
N GLN A 119 -23.86 -4.71 0.78
CA GLN A 119 -23.36 -4.87 2.16
C GLN A 119 -21.90 -4.40 2.32
N PHE A 120 -21.16 -4.25 1.22
CA PHE A 120 -19.76 -3.77 1.23
C PHE A 120 -19.63 -2.27 0.94
N LEU A 121 -20.73 -1.61 0.54
CA LEU A 121 -20.73 -0.18 0.25
C LEU A 121 -21.02 0.58 1.55
N ARG A 122 -20.09 1.44 1.97
CA ARG A 122 -20.28 2.39 3.07
C ARG A 122 -20.71 3.73 2.48
N GLU A 123 -21.84 4.28 2.95
CA GLU A 123 -22.29 5.64 2.59
C GLU A 123 -21.39 6.73 3.18
#